data_AF-A0A7S2W4E3-F1
#
_entry.id   AF-A0A7S2W4E3-F1
#
_cell.length_a   1.000
_cell.length_b   1.000
_cell.length_c   1.000
_cell.angle_alpha   90.00
_cell.angle_beta   90.00
_cell.angle_gamma   90.00
#
_symmetry.space_group_name_H-M   'P 1'
#
loop_
_entity.id
_entity.type
_entity.pdbx_description
1 polymer ?
#
loop_
_entity_poly.entity_id
_entity_poly.type
_entity_poly.pdbx_seq_one_letter_code
_entity_poly.pdbx_strand_id
1 'polypeptide(L)'
;ETLCLGWRRSFYANLSGGLQGLANLGNTCFMNAVLQALQHVGPLVEAILELNFSKTRDSKKHKLVTAVYQMMQRQWYNEGENAFRPLSIKRLMSKSASQFAGNRQHDSQEFLVFLLDSMHEELNKVTVKTYTEIKDDDTADDNQLSEIWWQNYSISNDSFIKDLFVGQMRSRVTCKRCNRISTAFDPFWNLSIPLPPGISCQDSTTVVDCLHTFTQPESLSGDNKFYCGACKDFTDSTKQISIYRCPKVLVLHLKLYIIVGGWKW
;
A
#
# COMPACT_ATOMS: atom_id res chain seq x y z
N GLU A 1 11.38 -16.59 -17.13
CA GLU A 1 12.54 -16.10 -16.35
C GLU A 1 12.05 -15.66 -14.99
N THR A 2 12.54 -16.30 -13.92
CA THR A 2 12.17 -15.96 -12.55
C THR A 2 12.77 -14.59 -12.24
N LEU A 3 11.92 -13.56 -12.12
CA LEU A 3 12.26 -12.25 -11.58
C LEU A 3 12.61 -12.40 -10.08
N CYS A 4 13.70 -13.10 -9.78
CA CYS A 4 14.43 -12.86 -8.55
C CYS A 4 15.02 -11.47 -8.74
N LEU A 5 14.29 -10.45 -8.27
CA LEU A 5 14.85 -9.13 -8.05
C LEU A 5 16.22 -9.34 -7.39
N GLY A 6 17.29 -8.98 -8.08
CA GLY A 6 18.69 -9.25 -7.70
C GLY A 6 19.15 -8.48 -6.48
N TRP A 7 18.32 -8.40 -5.44
CA TRP A 7 18.65 -7.86 -4.14
C TRP A 7 19.80 -8.68 -3.56
N ARG A 8 20.77 -7.97 -3.02
CA ARG A 8 22.06 -8.53 -2.65
C ARG A 8 21.87 -9.73 -1.71
N ARG A 9 22.03 -10.95 -2.26
CA ARG A 9 22.15 -12.18 -1.47
C ARG A 9 23.13 -12.00 -0.31
N SER A 10 24.14 -11.13 -0.46
CA SER A 10 25.14 -10.85 0.57
C SER A 10 24.59 -10.18 1.84
N PHE A 11 23.51 -9.39 1.79
CA PHE A 11 22.92 -8.81 3.00
C PHE A 11 22.37 -9.94 3.89
N TYR A 12 21.56 -10.83 3.31
CA TYR A 12 20.97 -11.96 4.04
C TYR A 12 21.91 -13.15 4.27
N ALA A 13 22.95 -13.31 3.43
CA ALA A 13 23.85 -14.46 3.53
C ALA A 13 24.71 -14.44 4.80
N ASN A 14 24.92 -13.27 5.41
CA ASN A 14 25.80 -13.08 6.57
C ASN A 14 25.09 -12.49 7.82
N LEU A 15 23.77 -12.27 7.77
CA LEU A 15 23.00 -11.71 8.89
C LEU A 15 22.01 -12.73 9.42
N SER A 16 22.30 -13.31 10.59
CA SER A 16 21.41 -14.17 11.39
C SER A 16 20.42 -13.35 12.25
N GLY A 17 20.15 -12.11 11.87
CA GLY A 17 19.31 -11.18 12.61
C GLY A 17 17.83 -11.26 12.24
N GLY A 18 17.02 -10.37 12.82
CA GLY A 18 15.59 -10.23 12.52
C GLY A 18 14.65 -11.14 13.31
N LEU A 19 15.18 -12.07 14.12
CA LEU A 19 14.40 -13.06 14.87
C LEU A 19 13.85 -12.55 16.23
N GLN A 20 14.08 -11.29 16.57
CA GLN A 20 13.64 -10.72 17.84
C GLN A 20 12.15 -10.31 17.79
N GLY A 21 11.38 -10.77 18.77
CA GLY A 21 9.96 -10.42 18.91
C GLY A 21 9.72 -8.95 19.28
N LEU A 22 8.47 -8.49 19.13
CA LEU A 22 8.02 -7.15 19.54
C LEU A 22 7.09 -7.26 20.75
N ALA A 23 7.35 -6.47 21.80
CA ALA A 23 6.51 -6.43 22.98
C ALA A 23 5.13 -5.81 22.64
N ASN A 24 4.06 -6.40 23.18
CA ASN A 24 2.73 -5.79 23.12
C ASN A 24 2.65 -4.63 24.12
N LEU A 25 2.19 -3.46 23.66
CA LEU A 25 2.11 -2.23 24.45
C LEU A 25 0.67 -1.87 24.85
N GLY A 26 -0.24 -2.85 24.77
CA GLY A 26 -1.68 -2.69 25.03
C GLY A 26 -2.47 -2.75 23.72
N ASN A 27 -2.96 -3.95 23.36
CA ASN A 27 -3.66 -4.21 22.10
C ASN A 27 -2.92 -3.77 20.83
N THR A 28 -1.58 -3.78 20.84
CA THR A 28 -0.75 -3.36 19.70
C THR A 28 -0.27 -4.50 18.81
N CYS A 29 -0.94 -5.65 18.84
CA CYS A 29 -0.58 -6.81 18.02
C CYS A 29 -0.68 -6.52 16.52
N PHE A 30 -1.66 -5.72 16.08
CA PHE A 30 -1.80 -5.27 14.69
C PHE A 30 -0.54 -4.52 14.20
N MET A 31 0.01 -3.63 15.03
CA MET A 31 1.25 -2.91 14.76
C MET A 31 2.44 -3.86 14.72
N ASN A 32 2.54 -4.77 15.68
CA ASN A 32 3.65 -5.71 15.75
C ASN A 32 3.68 -6.64 14.53
N ALA A 33 2.53 -7.12 14.06
CA ALA A 33 2.43 -7.94 12.85
C ALA A 33 2.93 -7.19 11.61
N VAL A 34 2.52 -5.93 11.43
CA VAL A 34 2.96 -5.08 10.32
C VAL A 34 4.45 -4.79 10.39
N LEU A 35 4.97 -4.39 11.55
CA LEU A 35 6.39 -4.08 11.72
C LEU A 35 7.26 -5.32 11.46
N GLN A 36 6.83 -6.49 11.92
CA GLN A 36 7.53 -7.75 11.63
C GLN A 36 7.49 -8.10 10.13
N ALA A 37 6.37 -7.91 9.46
CA ALA A 37 6.29 -8.14 8.01
C ALA A 37 7.25 -7.22 7.24
N LEU A 38 7.26 -5.92 7.54
CA LEU A 38 8.13 -4.94 6.89
C LEU A 38 9.63 -5.17 7.20
N GLN A 39 9.94 -5.61 8.42
CA GLN A 39 11.28 -6.02 8.86
C GLN A 39 11.86 -7.19 8.04
N HIS A 40 11.03 -7.92 7.30
CA HIS A 40 11.45 -9.02 6.42
C HIS A 40 11.34 -8.67 4.92
N VAL A 41 11.00 -7.42 4.59
CA VAL A 41 11.11 -6.89 3.23
C VAL A 41 12.54 -6.43 3.01
N GLY A 42 13.39 -7.30 2.49
CA GLY A 42 14.82 -7.01 2.27
C GLY A 42 15.17 -5.71 1.58
N PRO A 43 14.51 -5.36 0.47
CA PRO A 43 14.73 -4.08 -0.19
C PRO A 43 14.50 -2.87 0.72
N LEU A 44 13.48 -2.95 1.59
CA LEU A 44 13.13 -1.90 2.53
C LEU A 44 14.16 -1.82 3.66
N VAL A 45 14.55 -2.97 4.23
CA VAL A 45 15.53 -3.08 5.30
C VAL A 45 16.89 -2.54 4.86
N GLU A 46 17.38 -2.98 3.71
CA GLU A 46 18.66 -2.53 3.13
C GLU A 46 18.63 -1.03 2.92
N ALA A 47 17.60 -0.51 2.25
CA ALA A 47 17.46 0.94 2.01
C ALA A 47 17.39 1.75 3.31
N ILE A 48 16.63 1.30 4.32
CA ILE A 48 16.53 2.01 5.61
C ILE A 48 17.87 2.00 6.34
N LEU A 49 18.56 0.86 6.40
CA LEU A 49 19.83 0.74 7.11
C LEU A 49 20.97 1.51 6.44
N GLU A 50 20.93 1.66 5.11
CA GLU A 50 21.88 2.49 4.35
C GLU A 50 21.75 3.99 4.63
N LEU A 51 20.57 4.48 5.08
CA LEU A 51 20.38 5.90 5.43
C LEU A 51 21.29 6.37 6.58
N ASN A 52 21.78 5.44 7.41
CA ASN A 52 22.77 5.67 8.46
C ASN A 52 22.48 6.92 9.33
N PHE A 53 21.26 7.00 9.89
CA PHE A 53 20.81 8.12 10.73
C PHE A 53 21.65 8.39 11.98
N SER A 54 22.59 7.50 12.33
CA SER A 54 23.50 7.65 13.46
C SER A 54 24.43 8.88 13.36
N LYS A 55 24.57 9.49 12.17
CA LYS A 55 25.54 10.56 11.90
C LYS A 55 24.93 11.90 11.43
N THR A 56 23.62 12.02 11.24
CA THR A 56 23.03 13.18 10.54
C THR A 56 22.21 14.12 11.42
N ARG A 57 22.28 15.43 11.12
CA ARG A 57 21.47 16.51 11.71
C ARG A 57 19.98 16.38 11.33
N ASP A 58 19.65 15.49 10.40
CA ASP A 58 18.34 15.21 9.81
C ASP A 58 17.42 14.31 10.66
N SER A 59 17.92 13.71 11.74
CA SER A 59 17.11 12.91 12.68
C SER A 59 15.94 13.70 13.30
N LYS A 60 16.01 15.03 13.31
CA LYS A 60 14.89 15.90 13.75
C LYS A 60 13.76 16.00 12.73
N LYS A 61 14.05 15.80 11.43
CA LYS A 61 13.10 15.88 10.33
C LYS A 61 12.41 14.53 10.07
N HIS A 62 13.16 13.43 10.15
CA HIS A 62 12.67 12.08 9.82
C HIS A 62 12.45 11.22 11.07
N LYS A 63 11.54 11.64 11.96
CA LYS A 63 11.39 11.04 13.29
C LYS A 63 10.88 9.61 13.22
N LEU A 64 9.90 9.34 12.36
CA LEU A 64 9.33 8.02 12.20
C LEU A 64 10.33 7.08 11.54
N VAL A 65 10.96 7.52 10.44
CA VAL A 65 11.95 6.69 9.75
C VAL A 65 13.16 6.43 10.63
N THR A 66 13.59 7.40 11.45
CA THR A 66 14.65 7.19 12.46
C THR A 66 14.23 6.13 13.50
N ALA A 67 12.98 6.14 13.96
CA ALA A 67 12.49 5.15 14.92
C ALA A 67 12.42 3.74 14.30
N VAL A 68 12.02 3.63 13.03
CA VAL A 68 12.04 2.37 12.27
C VAL A 68 13.47 1.90 12.05
N TYR A 69 14.39 2.78 11.64
CA TYR A 69 15.82 2.48 11.52
C TYR A 69 16.39 1.93 12.81
N GLN A 70 16.13 2.54 13.97
CA GLN A 70 16.62 2.06 15.26
C GLN A 70 16.08 0.67 15.62
N MET A 71 14.83 0.38 15.27
CA MET A 71 14.25 -0.95 15.43
C MET A 71 14.97 -1.96 14.54
N MET A 72 15.07 -1.69 13.23
CA MET A 72 15.72 -2.57 12.25
C MET A 72 17.19 -2.79 12.60
N GLN A 73 17.91 -1.72 12.95
CA GLN A 73 19.32 -1.78 13.32
C GLN A 73 19.52 -2.67 14.55
N ARG A 74 18.66 -2.52 15.57
CA ARG A 74 18.72 -3.37 16.76
C ARG A 74 18.40 -4.82 16.41
N GLN A 75 17.33 -5.08 15.68
CA GLN A 75 16.92 -6.46 15.37
C GLN A 75 17.90 -7.19 14.43
N TRP A 76 18.55 -6.48 13.49
CA TRP A 76 19.46 -7.09 12.52
C TRP A 76 20.92 -7.15 12.98
N TYR A 77 21.40 -6.19 13.79
CA TYR A 77 22.81 -6.13 14.20
C TYR A 77 23.06 -6.32 15.70
N ASN A 78 22.08 -6.04 16.56
CA ASN A 78 22.26 -6.11 18.00
C ASN A 78 21.47 -7.29 18.56
N GLU A 79 22.14 -8.40 18.81
CA GLU A 79 21.54 -9.53 19.51
C GLU A 79 20.98 -9.05 20.87
N GLY A 80 19.69 -9.27 21.07
CA GLY A 80 19.03 -8.97 22.32
C GLY A 80 18.07 -10.09 22.67
N GLU A 81 18.21 -10.63 23.87
CA GLU A 81 17.40 -11.75 24.36
C GLU A 81 15.94 -11.35 24.59
N ASN A 82 15.68 -10.06 24.84
CA ASN A 82 14.35 -9.55 25.15
C ASN A 82 13.64 -8.96 23.92
N ALA A 83 12.31 -9.07 23.92
CA ALA A 83 11.46 -8.46 22.91
C ALA A 83 11.67 -6.93 22.81
N PHE A 84 11.81 -6.42 21.58
CA PHE A 84 11.95 -4.98 21.34
C PHE A 84 10.65 -4.26 21.65
N ARG A 85 10.75 -3.07 22.28
CA ARG A 85 9.59 -2.25 22.66
C ARG A 85 9.45 -1.07 21.70
N PRO A 86 8.53 -1.10 20.71
CA PRO A 86 8.37 -0.05 19.69
C PRO A 86 7.63 1.20 20.22
N LEU A 87 8.06 1.74 21.37
CA LEU A 87 7.43 2.88 22.04
C LEU A 87 7.50 4.16 21.20
N SER A 88 8.65 4.42 20.57
CA SER A 88 8.85 5.59 19.70
C SER A 88 7.91 5.56 18.49
N ILE A 89 7.80 4.40 17.84
CA ILE A 89 6.89 4.20 16.69
C ILE A 89 5.44 4.38 17.15
N LYS A 90 5.00 3.69 18.22
CA LYS A 90 3.62 3.84 18.75
C LYS A 90 3.29 5.31 19.05
N ARG A 91 4.19 6.03 19.72
CA ARG A 91 3.98 7.45 20.09
C ARG A 91 3.87 8.35 18.85
N LEU A 92 4.74 8.17 17.86
CA LEU A 92 4.73 8.96 16.63
C LEU A 92 3.47 8.70 15.81
N MET A 93 3.11 7.43 15.62
CA MET A 93 1.88 7.03 14.90
C MET A 93 0.62 7.57 15.59
N SER A 94 0.57 7.49 16.92
CA SER A 94 -0.52 8.04 17.74
C SER A 94 -0.65 9.55 17.64
N LYS A 95 0.46 10.25 17.41
CA LYS A 95 0.48 11.71 17.27
C LYS A 95 0.01 12.14 15.88
N SER A 96 0.40 11.40 14.84
CA SER A 96 0.02 11.71 13.46
C SER A 96 -1.40 11.29 13.12
N ALA A 97 -1.91 10.20 13.72
CA ALA A 97 -3.29 9.76 13.56
C ALA A 97 -3.91 9.39 14.91
N SER A 98 -4.91 10.18 15.32
CA SER A 98 -5.58 10.06 16.62
C SER A 98 -6.28 8.72 16.82
N GLN A 99 -6.72 8.06 15.75
CA GLN A 99 -7.27 6.71 15.79
C GLN A 99 -6.31 5.73 16.48
N PHE A 100 -4.99 5.86 16.29
CA PHE A 100 -4.01 4.97 16.90
C PHE A 100 -3.57 5.40 18.31
N ALA A 101 -4.10 6.48 18.89
CA ALA A 101 -3.63 7.01 20.17
C ALA A 101 -4.00 6.13 21.38
N GLY A 102 -5.14 5.43 21.30
CA GLY A 102 -5.61 4.57 22.37
C GLY A 102 -4.93 3.19 22.43
N ASN A 103 -5.55 2.33 23.25
CA ASN A 103 -5.24 0.90 23.40
C ASN A 103 -6.38 0.04 22.84
N ARG A 104 -7.05 0.52 21.78
CA ARG A 104 -8.08 -0.24 21.08
C ARG A 104 -7.41 -1.14 20.04
N GLN A 105 -8.10 -2.20 19.63
CA GLN A 105 -7.68 -2.97 18.47
C GLN A 105 -7.96 -2.17 17.20
N HIS A 106 -7.10 -2.34 16.20
CA HIS A 106 -7.17 -1.66 14.92
C HIS A 106 -6.91 -2.63 13.78
N ASP A 107 -7.33 -2.25 12.58
CA ASP A 107 -7.02 -2.97 11.35
C ASP A 107 -5.53 -2.83 11.03
N SER A 108 -4.84 -3.96 10.87
CA SER A 108 -3.43 -4.00 10.48
C SER A 108 -3.20 -3.42 9.09
N GLN A 109 -4.15 -3.55 8.16
CA GLN A 109 -4.02 -2.98 6.82
C GLN A 109 -4.05 -1.46 6.87
N GLU A 110 -4.96 -0.89 7.64
CA GLU A 110 -5.04 0.56 7.85
C GLU A 110 -3.73 1.09 8.46
N PHE A 111 -3.21 0.40 9.48
CA PHE A 111 -1.93 0.76 10.08
C PHE A 111 -0.77 0.66 9.10
N LEU A 112 -0.71 -0.38 8.26
CA LEU A 112 0.32 -0.57 7.23
C LEU A 112 0.33 0.57 6.23
N VAL A 113 -0.83 0.91 5.65
CA VAL A 113 -0.92 1.99 4.65
C VAL A 113 -0.52 3.31 5.28
N PHE A 114 -0.99 3.60 6.49
CA PHE A 114 -0.63 4.83 7.19
C PHE A 114 0.87 4.90 7.53
N LEU A 115 1.49 3.78 7.90
CA LEU A 115 2.93 3.70 8.18
C LEU A 115 3.75 3.94 6.91
N LEU A 116 3.40 3.30 5.79
CA LEU A 116 4.08 3.48 4.50
C LEU A 116 3.95 4.92 4.01
N ASP A 117 2.75 5.49 4.07
CA ASP A 117 2.49 6.89 3.69
C ASP A 117 3.28 7.86 4.57
N SER A 118 3.27 7.66 5.89
CA SER A 118 4.04 8.51 6.81
C SER A 118 5.56 8.44 6.58
N MET A 119 6.09 7.24 6.28
CA MET A 119 7.51 7.09 5.91
C MET A 119 7.79 7.72 4.54
N HIS A 120 6.87 7.57 3.58
CA HIS A 120 6.97 8.20 2.27
C HIS A 120 7.05 9.71 2.38
N GLU A 121 6.13 10.34 3.12
CA GLU A 121 6.09 11.80 3.32
C GLU A 121 7.33 12.32 4.04
N GLU A 122 7.86 11.61 5.05
CA GLU A 122 9.13 11.99 5.66
C GLU A 122 10.29 11.92 4.66
N LEU A 123 10.31 10.93 3.76
CA LEU A 123 11.41 10.70 2.81
C LEU A 123 11.20 11.35 1.43
N ASN A 124 10.08 12.04 1.22
CA ASN A 124 9.75 12.63 -0.06
C ASN A 124 10.74 13.75 -0.40
N LYS A 125 11.40 13.64 -1.55
CA LYS A 125 12.35 14.66 -2.02
C LYS A 125 11.63 15.90 -2.56
N VAL A 126 10.35 15.76 -2.91
CA VAL A 126 9.53 16.87 -3.41
C VAL A 126 8.97 17.66 -2.22
N THR A 127 9.23 18.97 -2.22
CA THR A 127 8.74 19.88 -1.17
C THR A 127 7.52 20.70 -1.59
N VAL A 128 7.26 20.81 -2.90
CA VAL A 128 6.14 21.56 -3.46
C VAL A 128 5.32 20.61 -4.33
N LYS A 129 4.09 20.31 -3.89
CA LYS A 129 3.17 19.45 -4.64
C LYS A 129 2.45 20.29 -5.70
N THR A 130 2.60 19.93 -6.97
CA THR A 130 1.90 20.57 -8.08
C THR A 130 0.83 19.62 -8.59
N TYR A 131 -0.42 20.09 -8.65
CA TYR A 131 -1.52 19.33 -9.23
C TYR A 131 -1.73 19.75 -10.67
N THR A 132 -1.71 18.77 -11.58
CA THR A 132 -2.14 18.95 -12.96
C THR A 132 -3.37 18.08 -13.20
N GLU A 133 -4.46 18.71 -13.64
CA GLU A 133 -5.66 18.00 -14.07
C GLU A 133 -5.38 17.32 -15.41
N ILE A 134 -5.55 16.01 -15.45
CA ILE A 134 -5.40 15.23 -16.69
C ILE A 134 -6.78 15.18 -17.34
N LYS A 135 -6.86 15.70 -18.57
CA LYS A 135 -8.11 15.68 -19.32
C LYS A 135 -8.40 14.26 -19.81
N ASP A 136 -9.67 13.90 -19.79
CA ASP A 136 -10.18 12.70 -20.47
C ASP A 136 -9.81 12.78 -21.96
N ASP A 137 -9.07 11.80 -22.44
CA ASP A 137 -8.83 11.57 -23.86
C ASP A 137 -9.23 10.14 -24.21
N ASP A 138 -10.36 9.99 -24.90
CA ASP A 138 -10.92 8.69 -25.27
C ASP A 138 -10.17 8.04 -26.44
N THR A 139 -9.25 8.77 -27.07
CA THR A 139 -8.50 8.33 -28.25
C THR A 139 -7.04 8.01 -27.97
N ALA A 140 -6.55 8.41 -26.80
CA ALA A 140 -5.17 8.17 -26.38
C ALA A 140 -4.86 6.69 -26.22
N ASP A 141 -3.64 6.30 -26.59
CA ASP A 141 -3.12 4.96 -26.30
C ASP A 141 -2.96 4.77 -24.79
N ASP A 142 -3.38 3.61 -24.28
CA ASP A 142 -3.35 3.29 -22.84
C ASP A 142 -1.93 3.42 -22.26
N ASN A 143 -0.87 3.11 -23.01
CA ASN A 143 0.51 3.22 -22.50
C ASN A 143 0.93 4.69 -22.34
N GLN A 144 0.59 5.53 -23.33
CA GLN A 144 0.88 6.95 -23.28
C GLN A 144 0.12 7.61 -22.13
N LEU A 145 -1.18 7.30 -21.99
CA LEU A 145 -2.00 7.83 -20.92
C LEU A 145 -1.52 7.36 -19.55
N SER A 146 -1.20 6.06 -19.39
CA SER A 146 -0.60 5.51 -18.16
C SER A 146 0.66 6.27 -17.74
N GLU A 147 1.57 6.56 -18.69
CA GLU A 147 2.82 7.25 -18.41
C GLU A 147 2.60 8.71 -18.01
N ILE A 148 1.67 9.42 -18.66
CA ILE A 148 1.29 10.79 -18.27
C ILE A 148 0.77 10.83 -16.83
N TRP A 149 -0.13 9.90 -16.47
CA TRP A 149 -0.66 9.81 -15.11
C TRP A 149 0.44 9.44 -14.10
N TRP A 150 1.34 8.54 -14.47
CA TRP A 150 2.46 8.14 -13.62
C TRP A 150 3.44 9.29 -13.39
N GLN A 151 3.73 10.08 -14.42
CA GLN A 151 4.58 11.28 -14.32
C GLN A 151 3.92 12.34 -13.45
N ASN A 152 2.63 12.62 -13.64
CA ASN A 152 1.87 13.56 -12.81
C ASN A 152 1.92 13.15 -11.33
N TYR A 153 1.72 11.86 -11.03
CA TYR A 153 1.87 11.34 -9.68
C TYR A 153 3.33 11.47 -9.17
N SER A 154 4.31 11.18 -10.01
CA SER A 154 5.73 11.19 -9.65
C SER A 154 6.29 12.59 -9.38
N ILE A 155 5.74 13.63 -10.01
CA ILE A 155 6.15 15.03 -9.79
C ILE A 155 5.98 15.44 -8.32
N SER A 156 4.98 14.89 -7.62
CA SER A 156 4.70 15.20 -6.21
C SER A 156 5.16 14.11 -5.24
N ASN A 157 5.62 12.97 -5.74
CA ASN A 157 5.94 11.79 -4.93
C ASN A 157 7.26 11.18 -5.41
N ASP A 158 8.35 11.45 -4.69
CA ASP A 158 9.68 10.88 -4.93
C ASP A 158 10.30 10.39 -3.62
N SER A 159 10.15 9.09 -3.35
CA SER A 159 10.92 8.41 -2.31
C SER A 159 11.08 6.93 -2.63
N PHE A 160 12.09 6.28 -2.05
CA PHE A 160 12.29 4.85 -2.28
C PHE A 160 11.12 3.99 -1.74
N ILE A 161 10.34 4.51 -0.77
CA ILE A 161 9.13 3.84 -0.27
C ILE A 161 8.10 3.72 -1.40
N LYS A 162 7.92 4.79 -2.18
CA LYS A 162 7.08 4.74 -3.38
C LYS A 162 7.65 3.74 -4.39
N ASP A 163 8.94 3.80 -4.68
CA ASP A 163 9.58 2.95 -5.70
C ASP A 163 9.49 1.44 -5.38
N LEU A 164 9.33 1.10 -4.10
CA LEU A 164 9.15 -0.28 -3.65
C LEU A 164 7.70 -0.73 -3.71
N PHE A 165 6.77 0.06 -3.17
CA PHE A 165 5.42 -0.40 -2.85
C PHE A 165 4.32 0.11 -3.79
N VAL A 166 4.58 1.17 -4.57
CA VAL A 166 3.52 1.77 -5.41
C VAL A 166 3.48 1.13 -6.79
N GLY A 167 2.31 0.57 -7.13
CA GLY A 167 1.94 0.18 -8.49
C GLY A 167 0.97 1.19 -9.11
N GLN A 168 0.48 0.88 -10.31
CA GLN A 168 -0.57 1.64 -10.99
C GLN A 168 -1.67 0.68 -11.47
N MET A 169 -2.92 1.01 -11.16
CA MET A 169 -4.09 0.30 -11.65
C MET A 169 -4.78 1.10 -12.75
N ARG A 170 -5.42 0.41 -13.69
CA ARG A 170 -6.27 1.00 -14.74
C ARG A 170 -7.73 0.70 -14.43
N SER A 171 -8.54 1.75 -14.33
CA SER A 171 -10.00 1.69 -14.23
C SER A 171 -10.60 2.03 -15.58
N ARG A 172 -11.36 1.11 -16.18
CA ARG A 172 -12.09 1.35 -17.44
C ARG A 172 -13.59 1.33 -17.19
N VAL A 173 -14.28 2.40 -17.56
CA VAL A 173 -15.73 2.52 -17.44
C VAL A 173 -16.35 2.64 -18.84
N THR A 174 -17.26 1.73 -19.17
CA THR A 174 -17.99 1.74 -20.44
C THR A 174 -19.44 2.11 -20.18
N CYS A 175 -19.89 3.23 -20.76
CA CYS A 175 -21.28 3.66 -20.67
C CYS A 175 -22.20 2.71 -21.46
N LYS A 176 -23.25 2.16 -20.84
CA LYS A 176 -24.17 1.23 -21.52
C LYS A 176 -25.15 1.94 -22.48
N ARG A 177 -25.21 3.28 -22.47
CA ARG A 177 -26.08 4.08 -23.36
C ARG A 177 -25.38 4.44 -24.68
N CYS A 178 -24.17 4.99 -24.62
CA CYS A 178 -23.44 5.49 -25.80
C CYS A 178 -22.17 4.70 -26.13
N ASN A 179 -21.81 3.69 -25.33
CA ASN A 179 -20.58 2.89 -25.47
C ASN A 179 -19.26 3.67 -25.38
N ARG A 180 -19.28 4.95 -24.96
CA ARG A 180 -18.05 5.68 -24.62
C ARG A 180 -17.28 4.94 -23.53
N ILE A 181 -15.97 4.84 -23.73
CA ILE A 181 -15.03 4.24 -22.78
C ILE A 181 -14.24 5.37 -22.12
N SER A 182 -14.27 5.43 -20.80
CA SER A 182 -13.42 6.30 -19.98
C SER A 182 -12.36 5.47 -19.27
N THR A 183 -11.10 5.89 -19.37
CA THR A 183 -9.97 5.17 -18.76
C THR A 183 -9.24 6.10 -17.79
N ALA A 184 -9.00 5.63 -16.56
CA ALA A 184 -8.24 6.33 -15.53
C ALA A 184 -7.13 5.43 -14.98
N PHE A 185 -6.03 6.02 -14.52
CA PHE A 185 -4.84 5.30 -14.04
C PHE A 185 -4.39 5.74 -12.65
N ASP A 186 -4.79 5.01 -11.62
CA ASP A 186 -4.56 5.42 -10.23
C ASP A 186 -3.37 4.68 -9.60
N PRO A 187 -2.51 5.36 -8.82
CA PRO A 187 -1.47 4.69 -8.04
C PRO A 187 -2.11 3.85 -6.92
N PHE A 188 -1.45 2.75 -6.52
CA PHE A 188 -1.88 1.95 -5.37
C PHE A 188 -0.70 1.50 -4.50
N TRP A 189 -0.90 1.55 -3.19
CA TRP A 189 0.06 1.06 -2.18
C TRP A 189 -0.17 -0.42 -1.80
N ASN A 190 -1.43 -0.87 -1.91
CA ASN A 190 -1.84 -2.25 -1.68
C ASN A 190 -3.09 -2.56 -2.51
N LEU A 191 -3.32 -3.84 -2.77
CA LEU A 191 -4.57 -4.30 -3.38
C LEU A 191 -5.43 -4.96 -2.30
N SER A 192 -6.61 -4.40 -2.08
CA SER A 192 -7.60 -4.99 -1.17
C SER A 192 -8.55 -5.88 -1.97
N ILE A 193 -8.19 -7.15 -2.11
CA ILE A 193 -8.88 -8.10 -2.99
C ILE A 193 -10.03 -8.80 -2.24
N PRO A 194 -11.24 -8.83 -2.82
CA PRO A 194 -12.37 -9.54 -2.25
C PRO A 194 -12.20 -11.06 -2.40
N LEU A 195 -12.83 -11.80 -1.49
CA LEU A 195 -13.08 -13.22 -1.73
C LEU A 195 -14.10 -13.39 -2.87
N PRO A 196 -14.00 -14.45 -3.69
CA PRO A 196 -15.03 -14.77 -4.66
C PRO A 196 -16.42 -14.88 -4.01
N PRO A 197 -17.47 -14.36 -4.67
CA PRO A 197 -18.82 -14.37 -4.11
C PRO A 197 -19.34 -15.80 -3.96
N GLY A 198 -20.10 -16.05 -2.89
CA GLY A 198 -20.73 -17.35 -2.65
C GLY A 198 -19.84 -18.41 -2.00
N ILE A 199 -18.58 -18.09 -1.69
CA ILE A 199 -17.71 -18.96 -0.89
C ILE A 199 -18.23 -19.06 0.53
N SER A 200 -18.40 -20.29 1.01
CA SER A 200 -18.69 -20.61 2.40
C SER A 200 -17.43 -20.90 3.21
N CYS A 201 -17.54 -21.04 4.53
CA CYS A 201 -16.41 -21.39 5.40
C CYS A 201 -15.82 -22.79 5.14
N GLN A 202 -16.50 -23.63 4.36
CA GLN A 202 -16.07 -24.99 4.03
C GLN A 202 -15.36 -25.06 2.67
N ASP A 203 -15.43 -23.98 1.89
CA ASP A 203 -14.85 -23.91 0.56
C ASP A 203 -13.40 -23.41 0.64
N SER A 204 -12.53 -23.97 -0.20
CA SER A 204 -11.17 -23.47 -0.40
C SER A 204 -11.14 -22.54 -1.61
N THR A 205 -10.41 -21.44 -1.50
CA THR A 205 -10.14 -20.51 -2.61
C THR A 205 -8.66 -20.19 -2.70
N THR A 206 -8.19 -19.82 -3.88
CA THR A 206 -6.82 -19.35 -4.07
C THR A 206 -6.75 -17.84 -4.15
N VAL A 207 -5.55 -17.28 -3.95
CA VAL A 207 -5.28 -15.84 -4.18
C VAL A 207 -5.50 -15.47 -5.65
N VAL A 208 -5.27 -16.40 -6.56
CA VAL A 208 -5.50 -16.20 -8.01
C VAL A 208 -6.99 -16.00 -8.27
N ASP A 209 -7.87 -16.78 -7.63
CA ASP A 209 -9.33 -16.62 -7.74
C ASP A 209 -9.80 -15.26 -7.18
N CYS A 210 -9.21 -14.82 -6.06
CA CYS A 210 -9.48 -13.49 -5.51
C CYS A 210 -9.04 -12.37 -6.46
N LEU A 211 -7.90 -12.51 -7.14
CA LEU A 211 -7.42 -11.55 -8.15
C LEU A 211 -8.27 -11.55 -9.42
N HIS A 212 -8.74 -12.72 -9.85
CA HIS A 212 -9.72 -12.81 -10.93
C HIS A 212 -11.00 -12.07 -10.54
N THR A 213 -11.53 -12.33 -9.35
CA THR A 213 -12.73 -11.65 -8.83
C THR A 213 -12.51 -10.13 -8.78
N PHE A 214 -11.35 -9.68 -8.29
CA PHE A 214 -11.00 -8.26 -8.22
C PHE A 214 -10.98 -7.55 -9.58
N THR A 215 -10.68 -8.27 -10.66
CA THR A 215 -10.52 -7.72 -12.01
C THR A 215 -11.71 -8.01 -12.94
N GLN A 216 -12.75 -8.67 -12.42
CA GLN A 216 -13.99 -8.88 -13.17
C GLN A 216 -14.73 -7.56 -13.40
N PRO A 217 -15.38 -7.37 -14.56
CA PRO A 217 -16.25 -6.23 -14.78
C PRO A 217 -17.45 -6.24 -13.83
N GLU A 218 -17.69 -5.13 -13.16
CA GLU A 218 -18.86 -4.91 -12.31
C GLU A 218 -19.85 -3.94 -12.99
N SER A 219 -21.15 -4.11 -12.72
CA SER A 219 -22.17 -3.18 -13.21
C SER A 219 -22.40 -2.04 -12.22
N LEU A 220 -22.31 -0.82 -12.71
CA LEU A 220 -22.63 0.42 -12.02
C LEU A 220 -24.07 0.82 -12.39
N SER A 221 -25.01 0.66 -11.46
CA SER A 221 -26.45 0.94 -11.66
C SER A 221 -27.10 1.47 -10.39
N GLY A 222 -28.34 1.97 -10.49
CA GLY A 222 -29.06 2.52 -9.34
C GLY A 222 -28.35 3.74 -8.74
N ASP A 223 -28.06 3.70 -7.44
CA ASP A 223 -27.33 4.77 -6.73
C ASP A 223 -25.84 4.85 -7.11
N ASN A 224 -25.30 3.81 -7.76
CA ASN A 224 -23.90 3.73 -8.17
C ASN A 224 -23.66 4.12 -9.63
N LYS A 225 -24.63 4.77 -10.30
CA LYS A 225 -24.49 5.19 -11.70
C LYS A 225 -23.28 6.12 -11.91
N PHE A 226 -22.66 6.01 -13.08
CA PHE A 226 -21.50 6.82 -13.45
C PHE A 226 -21.92 7.98 -14.37
N TYR A 227 -21.34 9.16 -14.16
CA TYR A 227 -21.58 10.33 -15.01
C TYR A 227 -20.85 10.18 -16.35
N CYS A 228 -21.59 10.10 -17.44
CA CYS A 228 -21.01 10.02 -18.78
C CYS A 228 -20.86 11.42 -19.39
N GLY A 229 -19.62 11.86 -19.68
CA GLY A 229 -19.35 13.17 -20.28
C GLY A 229 -19.97 13.38 -21.67
N ALA A 230 -20.14 12.31 -22.46
CA ALA A 230 -20.80 12.39 -23.77
C ALA A 230 -22.32 12.46 -23.67
N CYS A 231 -22.94 11.69 -22.77
CA CYS A 231 -24.39 11.74 -22.53
C CYS A 231 -24.81 12.94 -21.66
N LYS A 232 -23.87 13.54 -20.93
CA LYS A 232 -24.09 14.59 -19.92
C LYS A 232 -25.09 14.20 -18.84
N ASP A 233 -25.10 12.92 -18.46
CA ASP A 233 -26.08 12.32 -17.55
C ASP A 233 -25.48 11.13 -16.78
N PHE A 234 -26.09 10.77 -15.65
CA PHE A 234 -25.74 9.57 -14.88
C PHE A 234 -26.36 8.33 -15.54
N THR A 235 -25.51 7.42 -15.97
CA THR A 235 -25.90 6.27 -16.78
C THR A 235 -25.43 4.95 -16.18
N ASP A 236 -26.19 3.90 -16.44
CA ASP A 236 -25.72 2.55 -16.15
C ASP A 236 -24.44 2.29 -16.95
N SER A 237 -23.43 1.77 -16.29
CA SER A 237 -22.10 1.56 -16.87
C SER A 237 -21.53 0.22 -16.43
N THR A 238 -20.50 -0.25 -17.12
CA THR A 238 -19.68 -1.37 -16.67
C THR A 238 -18.32 -0.82 -16.28
N LYS A 239 -17.82 -1.16 -15.09
CA LYS A 239 -16.49 -0.77 -14.62
C LYS A 239 -15.61 -2.01 -14.52
N GLN A 240 -14.38 -1.93 -14.99
CA GLN A 240 -13.38 -2.98 -14.83
C GLN A 240 -12.08 -2.37 -14.32
N ILE A 241 -11.46 -3.03 -13.33
CA ILE A 241 -10.15 -2.66 -12.80
C ILE A 241 -9.13 -3.69 -13.28
N SER A 242 -7.92 -3.24 -13.58
CA SER A 242 -6.79 -4.09 -13.96
C SER A 242 -5.49 -3.53 -13.38
N ILE A 243 -4.52 -4.40 -13.06
CA ILE A 243 -3.18 -3.96 -12.65
C ILE A 243 -2.40 -3.61 -13.92
N TYR A 244 -1.91 -2.39 -14.03
CA TYR A 244 -1.22 -1.90 -15.22
C TYR A 244 0.31 -1.83 -15.02
N ARG A 245 0.74 -1.37 -13.83
CA ARG A 245 2.13 -1.37 -13.40
C ARG A 245 2.24 -2.08 -12.06
N CYS A 246 3.04 -3.13 -11.98
CA CYS A 246 3.28 -3.85 -10.73
C CYS A 246 4.36 -3.14 -9.88
N PRO A 247 4.17 -3.05 -8.55
CA PRO A 247 5.24 -2.61 -7.65
C PRO A 247 6.33 -3.69 -7.53
N LYS A 248 7.49 -3.31 -6.99
CA LYS A 248 8.56 -4.27 -6.66
C LYS A 248 8.15 -5.17 -5.49
N VAL A 249 7.37 -4.63 -4.55
CA VAL A 249 6.80 -5.34 -3.41
C VAL A 249 5.29 -5.16 -3.44
N LEU A 250 4.57 -6.22 -3.80
CA LEU A 250 3.11 -6.21 -3.86
C LEU A 250 2.51 -6.57 -2.50
N VAL A 251 1.76 -5.64 -1.91
CA VAL A 251 0.97 -5.89 -0.71
C VAL A 251 -0.44 -6.31 -1.11
N LEU A 252 -0.80 -7.55 -0.78
CA LEU A 252 -2.17 -8.06 -0.93
C LEU A 252 -2.87 -8.06 0.43
N HIS A 253 -3.99 -7.36 0.50
CA HIS A 253 -4.91 -7.38 1.62
C HIS A 253 -6.13 -8.20 1.23
N LEU A 254 -6.38 -9.32 1.92
CA LEU A 254 -7.56 -10.14 1.71
C LEU A 254 -8.73 -9.53 2.50
N LYS A 255 -9.79 -9.09 1.80
CA LYS A 255 -11.02 -8.62 2.45
C LYS A 255 -11.82 -9.81 2.96
N LEU A 256 -11.46 -10.31 4.14
CA LEU A 256 -12.09 -11.47 4.78
C LEU A 256 -13.40 -11.11 5.51
N TYR A 257 -13.58 -9.85 5.88
CA TYR A 257 -14.74 -9.39 6.63
C TYR A 257 -15.90 -9.04 5.66
N ILE A 258 -17.04 -9.70 5.83
CA ILE A 258 -18.29 -9.35 5.17
C ILE A 258 -19.24 -8.83 6.25
N ILE A 259 -19.67 -7.56 6.13
CA ILE A 259 -20.71 -7.04 7.02
C ILE A 259 -22.05 -7.59 6.55
N VAL A 260 -22.55 -8.61 7.25
CA VAL A 260 -23.91 -9.13 7.05
C VAL A 260 -24.78 -8.63 8.20
N GLY A 261 -25.79 -7.81 7.88
CA GLY A 261 -26.81 -7.39 8.86
C GLY A 261 -26.32 -6.48 9.99
N GLY A 262 -25.27 -5.68 9.78
CA GLY A 262 -24.77 -4.71 10.77
C GLY A 262 -23.80 -5.28 11.82
N TRP A 263 -23.50 -6.57 11.76
CA TRP A 263 -22.47 -7.21 12.60
C TRP A 263 -21.17 -7.31 11.81
N LYS A 264 -20.08 -6.81 12.41
CA LYS A 264 -18.72 -7.09 11.93
C LYS A 264 -18.34 -8.48 12.44
N TRP A 265 -18.24 -9.43 11.52
CA TRP A 265 -17.68 -10.76 11.75
C TRP A 265 -16.28 -10.79 11.20
#